data_AF-A0A1E5W3N4-F1
#
_entry.id   AF-A0A1E5W3N4-F1
#
_cell.length_a   1.000
_cell.length_b   1.000
_cell.length_c   1.000
_cell.angle_alpha   90.00
_cell.angle_beta   90.00
_cell.angle_gamma   90.00
#
_symmetry.space_group_name_H-M   'P 1'
#
loop_
_entity.id
_entity.type
_entity.pdbx_description
1 polymer ?
#
loop_
_entity_poly.entity_id
_entity_poly.type
_entity_poly.pdbx_seq_one_letter_code
_entity_poly.pdbx_strand_id
1 'polypeptide(L)'
;MSRLLVLLAVVALVAAGSSSSCGAWELNIRMPTARAVEEAAARLLERDVAAPLIHALRPLLGSGEDLGRRAGVPCDSWRLAVEAYNKRDWKTVPADCEDYVGHYMLGKHYRRDSRVVVDEAVAYAEGLKLAGNGKEVWVFDVDETSLSNLPYYAKHGFGARPYNATSFNEYVLKGSAPALPETQRLFRKLVSLGIKPVFLTGRGEDQRSITDVNLRRQGYSGWLELLLKPLGFKGTAIGYKSGERQKLVDAGYVIVGNIGDQWSDILGKPEGARTFKLPDPIDEILFVSRRNARSEIIDGYRIEGPYLDLVSSLLRALPLRYTVYQRLARAVAMATATAKLIFLLVALVGAGSSCGSAWELMPTAAGAVVQATAARLMKEDVPAAATIHALRPLVGSAGDLGRRAGVPCDSWRLAVEAYNKRDWKTVPANCENYVGHYMLGGHYRRDSRVVVDEAVAYAEGLKLGGHGKEVWVFDIDETTLSNLPYYATHGFGTKPYNATAFDEYVLEGSAPVLPETQRLFEKLISLGIKPVFLTGRTEDKRAITVSNLRSQGYSGWLELLLKPAGFKGTAIAYKSGERQKLVDAGYVIVGNIGDQWSDILGKPEGARTFKLPDPLYYIG
;
A
#
# COMPACT_ATOMS: atom_id res chain seq x y z
N MET A 1 -62.81 -24.21 -37.21
CA MET A 1 -62.13 -23.53 -38.34
C MET A 1 -60.62 -23.64 -38.10
N SER A 2 -59.70 -23.83 -39.05
CA SER A 2 -59.74 -24.51 -40.36
C SER A 2 -58.30 -24.58 -40.94
N ARG A 3 -57.67 -25.77 -40.97
CA ARG A 3 -56.42 -26.14 -41.73
C ARG A 3 -55.11 -25.43 -41.27
N LEU A 4 -53.95 -26.10 -41.09
CA LEU A 4 -53.11 -26.97 -41.96
C LEU A 4 -52.44 -26.17 -43.11
N LEU A 5 -51.15 -26.29 -43.46
CA LEU A 5 -50.01 -27.20 -43.11
C LEU A 5 -48.66 -26.41 -43.29
N VAL A 6 -47.42 -26.85 -42.97
CA VAL A 6 -46.56 -27.99 -43.44
C VAL A 6 -45.36 -28.11 -42.43
N LEU A 7 -45.02 -29.24 -41.78
CA LEU A 7 -44.16 -30.41 -42.16
C LEU A 7 -42.65 -30.07 -42.43
N LEU A 8 -41.60 -30.84 -42.08
CA LEU A 8 -41.30 -32.19 -41.50
C LEU A 8 -40.31 -32.04 -40.28
N ALA A 9 -39.60 -33.01 -39.65
CA ALA A 9 -39.33 -34.47 -39.78
C ALA A 9 -39.03 -35.09 -38.36
N VAL A 10 -39.20 -36.38 -38.01
CA VAL A 10 -38.40 -37.64 -38.25
C VAL A 10 -37.00 -37.68 -37.57
N VAL A 11 -36.55 -38.70 -36.79
CA VAL A 11 -37.07 -39.70 -35.80
C VAL A 11 -35.83 -40.51 -35.28
N ALA A 12 -35.93 -41.38 -34.25
CA ALA A 12 -34.77 -41.93 -33.52
C ALA A 12 -34.77 -43.47 -33.24
N LEU A 13 -33.57 -43.95 -32.82
CA LEU A 13 -33.27 -45.02 -31.83
C LEU A 13 -33.09 -46.52 -32.24
N VAL A 14 -32.03 -47.12 -31.63
CA VAL A 14 -31.73 -48.55 -31.32
C VAL A 14 -30.93 -49.46 -32.30
N ALA A 15 -29.76 -49.89 -31.79
CA ALA A 15 -28.98 -51.14 -31.95
C ALA A 15 -28.63 -51.77 -33.32
N ALA A 16 -27.32 -51.89 -33.57
CA ALA A 16 -26.64 -53.20 -33.67
C ALA A 16 -25.11 -53.02 -33.40
N GLY A 17 -24.54 -53.77 -32.46
CA GLY A 17 -23.10 -53.74 -32.18
C GLY A 17 -22.34 -54.80 -33.00
N SER A 18 -21.28 -54.41 -33.69
CA SER A 18 -20.45 -55.32 -34.50
C SER A 18 -19.42 -56.09 -33.67
N SER A 19 -19.05 -57.27 -34.16
CA SER A 19 -18.19 -58.23 -33.45
C SER A 19 -16.75 -58.25 -33.96
N SER A 20 -15.78 -58.24 -33.05
CA SER A 20 -14.44 -58.78 -33.27
C SER A 20 -13.75 -59.16 -31.95
N SER A 21 -13.01 -60.26 -31.96
CA SER A 21 -12.09 -60.71 -30.90
C SER A 21 -10.64 -60.42 -31.35
N CYS A 22 -9.56 -60.72 -30.63
CA CYS A 22 -9.33 -61.44 -29.37
C CYS A 22 -7.97 -61.00 -28.77
N GLY A 23 -7.65 -61.40 -27.53
CA GLY A 23 -6.30 -61.31 -26.97
C GLY A 23 -6.23 -60.62 -25.60
N ALA A 24 -5.71 -61.32 -24.59
CA ALA A 24 -5.69 -60.88 -23.20
C ALA A 24 -4.28 -60.87 -22.60
N TRP A 25 -4.04 -59.97 -21.65
CA TRP A 25 -2.98 -60.06 -20.65
C TRP A 25 -3.57 -59.60 -19.30
N GLU A 26 -3.46 -60.42 -18.26
CA GLU A 26 -3.89 -60.07 -16.91
C GLU A 26 -2.83 -59.25 -16.16
N LEU A 27 -3.26 -58.47 -15.16
CA LEU A 27 -2.46 -58.24 -13.95
C LEU A 27 -3.36 -57.92 -12.75
N ASN A 28 -3.22 -58.70 -11.68
CA ASN A 28 -4.06 -58.62 -10.49
C ASN A 28 -3.58 -57.53 -9.51
N ILE A 29 -4.44 -56.54 -9.20
CA ILE A 29 -4.33 -55.70 -8.00
C ILE A 29 -5.72 -55.58 -7.36
N ARG A 30 -5.87 -56.03 -6.11
CA ARG A 30 -7.11 -55.87 -5.32
C ARG A 30 -7.19 -54.46 -4.75
N MET A 31 -8.30 -53.76 -5.00
CA MET A 31 -8.68 -52.58 -4.19
C MET A 31 -9.37 -53.02 -2.89
N PRO A 32 -9.20 -52.29 -1.77
CA PRO A 32 -10.05 -52.48 -0.59
C PRO A 32 -11.49 -52.03 -0.86
N THR A 33 -12.45 -52.62 -0.16
CA THR A 33 -13.89 -52.33 -0.36
C THR A 33 -14.31 -51.00 0.28
N ALA A 34 -15.31 -50.34 -0.31
CA ALA A 34 -15.72 -48.97 0.01
C ALA A 34 -16.01 -48.70 1.51
N ARG A 35 -16.49 -49.71 2.25
CA ARG A 35 -16.86 -49.57 3.68
C ARG A 35 -15.69 -49.15 4.59
N ALA A 36 -14.45 -49.45 4.19
CA ALA A 36 -13.25 -49.02 4.93
C ALA A 36 -12.96 -47.51 4.81
N VAL A 37 -13.54 -46.83 3.81
CA VAL A 37 -13.38 -45.37 3.60
C VAL A 37 -14.42 -44.59 4.39
N GLU A 38 -15.65 -45.09 4.51
CA GLU A 38 -16.73 -44.45 5.26
C GLU A 38 -16.45 -44.43 6.78
N GLU A 39 -15.99 -45.54 7.35
CA GLU A 39 -15.64 -45.62 8.79
C GLU A 39 -14.45 -44.71 9.16
N ALA A 40 -13.60 -44.34 8.20
CA ALA A 40 -12.53 -43.34 8.38
C ALA A 40 -13.06 -41.89 8.26
N ALA A 41 -13.95 -41.61 7.31
CA ALA A 41 -14.54 -40.29 7.11
C ALA A 41 -15.41 -39.85 8.31
N ALA A 42 -16.14 -40.79 8.93
CA ALA A 42 -17.00 -40.52 10.08
C ALA A 42 -16.26 -39.98 11.31
N ARG A 43 -14.96 -40.25 11.47
CA ARG A 43 -14.15 -39.83 12.62
C ARG A 43 -13.54 -38.42 12.50
N LEU A 44 -13.78 -37.71 11.39
CA LEU A 44 -13.20 -36.39 11.12
C LEU A 44 -14.21 -35.23 11.17
N LEU A 45 -15.45 -35.49 11.61
CA LEU A 45 -16.56 -34.52 11.52
C LEU A 45 -17.12 -34.02 12.87
N GLU A 46 -16.61 -34.49 14.02
CA GLU A 46 -16.99 -33.97 15.34
C GLU A 46 -16.09 -32.82 15.82
N ARG A 47 -16.24 -31.64 15.21
CA ARG A 47 -16.19 -30.29 15.82
C ARG A 47 -16.03 -29.21 14.75
N ASP A 48 -17.15 -28.62 14.34
CA ASP A 48 -17.17 -27.20 13.97
C ASP A 48 -18.59 -26.63 14.18
N VAL A 49 -18.70 -25.42 14.74
CA VAL A 49 -19.99 -24.77 14.99
C VAL A 49 -20.38 -23.96 13.77
N ALA A 50 -21.45 -24.38 13.10
CA ALA A 50 -21.86 -23.82 11.81
C ALA A 50 -22.21 -22.32 11.88
N ALA A 51 -21.40 -21.49 11.21
CA ALA A 51 -21.79 -20.12 10.86
C ALA A 51 -22.81 -20.15 9.69
N PRO A 52 -23.78 -19.23 9.63
CA PRO A 52 -24.85 -19.28 8.64
C PRO A 52 -24.35 -19.07 7.21
N LEU A 53 -24.78 -19.96 6.30
CA LEU A 53 -24.45 -19.90 4.88
C LEU A 53 -25.05 -18.64 4.22
N ILE A 54 -24.20 -17.78 3.68
CA ILE A 54 -24.60 -16.80 2.66
C ILE A 54 -24.35 -17.43 1.29
N HIS A 55 -25.32 -17.31 0.38
CA HIS A 55 -25.33 -18.07 -0.88
C HIS A 55 -24.08 -17.88 -1.74
N ALA A 56 -23.53 -19.00 -2.22
CA ALA A 56 -22.36 -19.02 -3.07
C ALA A 56 -22.67 -18.51 -4.49
N LEU A 57 -22.30 -17.26 -4.78
CA LEU A 57 -22.01 -16.84 -6.15
C LEU A 57 -20.73 -17.56 -6.62
N ARG A 58 -20.70 -18.00 -7.88
CA ARG A 58 -19.59 -18.82 -8.42
C ARG A 58 -18.26 -18.05 -8.38
N PRO A 59 -17.15 -18.66 -7.91
CA PRO A 59 -15.84 -18.03 -8.02
C PRO A 59 -15.39 -17.96 -9.49
N LEU A 60 -15.22 -16.76 -10.03
CA LEU A 60 -14.41 -16.54 -11.22
C LEU A 60 -12.93 -16.61 -10.83
N LEU A 61 -12.34 -17.79 -10.98
CA LEU A 61 -10.92 -18.03 -10.77
C LEU A 61 -10.13 -17.55 -12.00
N GLY A 62 -9.88 -16.24 -12.10
CA GLY A 62 -9.03 -15.67 -13.15
C GLY A 62 -9.16 -14.15 -13.33
N SER A 63 -8.34 -13.62 -14.23
CA SER A 63 -8.49 -12.30 -14.88
C SER A 63 -8.60 -11.03 -14.02
N GLY A 64 -7.74 -10.89 -13.00
CA GLY A 64 -7.32 -9.54 -12.55
C GLY A 64 -6.49 -8.79 -13.62
N GLU A 65 -5.92 -9.52 -14.59
CA GLU A 65 -4.95 -9.02 -15.57
C GLU A 65 -5.55 -8.45 -16.87
N ASP A 66 -6.87 -8.56 -17.09
CA ASP A 66 -7.54 -8.10 -18.31
C ASP A 66 -8.35 -6.79 -18.13
N LEU A 67 -8.90 -6.52 -16.93
CA LEU A 67 -9.66 -5.28 -16.67
C LEU A 67 -8.77 -4.01 -16.73
N GLY A 68 -7.50 -4.10 -16.31
CA GLY A 68 -6.57 -2.97 -16.30
C GLY A 68 -6.06 -2.50 -17.67
N ARG A 69 -6.31 -3.22 -18.79
CA ARG A 69 -5.66 -2.93 -20.09
C ARG A 69 -6.19 -1.73 -20.87
N ARG A 70 -7.14 -0.95 -20.33
CA ARG A 70 -7.66 0.27 -20.97
C ARG A 70 -7.78 1.42 -19.96
N ALA A 71 -6.63 2.07 -19.69
CA ALA A 71 -6.51 3.26 -18.84
C ALA A 71 -6.94 3.12 -17.36
N GLY A 72 -7.15 1.90 -16.86
CA GLY A 72 -7.50 1.64 -15.46
C GLY A 72 -6.30 1.62 -14.51
N VAL A 73 -6.56 1.81 -13.21
CA VAL A 73 -5.55 1.70 -12.15
C VAL A 73 -5.17 0.22 -11.95
N PRO A 74 -3.87 -0.14 -11.83
CA PRO A 74 -3.48 -1.50 -11.41
C PRO A 74 -3.81 -1.70 -9.94
N CYS A 75 -4.97 -2.32 -9.65
CA CYS A 75 -5.52 -2.42 -8.30
C CYS A 75 -4.65 -3.21 -7.32
N ASP A 76 -3.84 -4.15 -7.83
CA ASP A 76 -2.84 -4.89 -7.05
C ASP A 76 -1.68 -3.99 -6.58
N SER A 77 -1.10 -3.23 -7.51
CA SER A 77 -0.04 -2.25 -7.20
C SER A 77 -0.58 -1.06 -6.39
N TRP A 78 -1.82 -0.63 -6.61
CA TRP A 78 -2.48 0.40 -5.80
C TRP A 78 -2.67 -0.07 -4.35
N ARG A 79 -3.18 -1.30 -4.13
CA ARG A 79 -3.27 -1.88 -2.78
C ARG A 79 -1.90 -1.91 -2.13
N LEU A 80 -0.87 -2.43 -2.81
CA LEU A 80 0.48 -2.48 -2.24
C LEU A 80 1.00 -1.08 -1.87
N ALA A 81 0.74 -0.07 -2.70
CA ALA A 81 1.13 1.30 -2.41
C ALA A 81 0.39 1.88 -1.19
N VAL A 82 -0.86 1.52 -0.92
CA VAL A 82 -1.56 1.88 0.34
C VAL A 82 -0.92 1.16 1.53
N GLU A 83 -0.73 -0.16 1.41
CA GLU A 83 -0.22 -1.00 2.49
C GLU A 83 1.21 -0.64 2.90
N ALA A 84 2.08 -0.30 1.94
CA ALA A 84 3.46 0.16 2.17
C ALA A 84 3.58 1.69 2.43
N TYR A 85 2.46 2.38 2.71
CA TYR A 85 2.41 3.82 3.05
C TYR A 85 2.96 4.76 1.96
N ASN A 86 2.89 4.38 0.69
CA ASN A 86 3.22 5.24 -0.44
C ASN A 86 2.02 6.08 -0.88
N LYS A 87 0.86 5.43 -1.05
CA LYS A 87 -0.41 6.06 -1.42
C LYS A 87 -1.09 6.59 -0.17
N ARG A 88 -1.17 7.92 -0.04
CA ARG A 88 -1.72 8.62 1.13
C ARG A 88 -2.77 9.65 0.73
N ASP A 89 -3.57 10.09 1.71
CA ASP A 89 -4.62 11.12 1.58
C ASP A 89 -5.73 10.82 0.55
N TRP A 90 -5.93 9.55 0.19
CA TRP A 90 -7.02 9.11 -0.69
C TRP A 90 -8.39 9.14 0.02
N LYS A 91 -9.48 9.09 -0.75
CA LYS A 91 -10.83 9.43 -0.23
C LYS A 91 -11.95 8.47 -0.63
N THR A 92 -11.68 7.65 -1.64
CA THR A 92 -12.38 6.42 -1.99
C THR A 92 -11.37 5.48 -2.62
N VAL A 93 -11.65 4.17 -2.59
CA VAL A 93 -11.02 3.22 -3.50
C VAL A 93 -11.25 3.69 -4.95
N PRO A 94 -10.30 3.49 -5.90
CA PRO A 94 -10.56 3.76 -7.31
C PRO A 94 -11.79 2.97 -7.80
N ALA A 95 -12.68 3.57 -8.56
CA ALA A 95 -13.95 2.92 -8.96
C ALA A 95 -13.73 1.58 -9.68
N ASP A 96 -12.75 1.52 -10.58
CA ASP A 96 -12.34 0.30 -11.31
C ASP A 96 -11.79 -0.82 -10.40
N CYS A 97 -11.56 -0.51 -9.12
CA CYS A 97 -11.06 -1.43 -8.09
C CYS A 97 -12.13 -1.85 -7.05
N GLU A 98 -13.40 -1.43 -7.17
CA GLU A 98 -14.50 -1.87 -6.29
C GLU A 98 -14.58 -3.41 -6.23
N ASP A 99 -14.57 -4.08 -7.39
CA ASP A 99 -14.58 -5.55 -7.49
C ASP A 99 -13.28 -6.19 -6.99
N TYR A 100 -12.12 -5.58 -7.25
CA TYR A 100 -10.82 -6.11 -6.78
C TYR A 100 -10.76 -6.13 -5.25
N VAL A 101 -11.13 -5.02 -4.60
CA VAL A 101 -11.14 -4.91 -3.14
C VAL A 101 -12.21 -5.83 -2.55
N GLY A 102 -13.41 -5.90 -3.15
CA GLY A 102 -14.45 -6.84 -2.75
C GLY A 102 -13.98 -8.30 -2.79
N HIS A 103 -13.36 -8.73 -3.89
CA HIS A 103 -12.80 -10.08 -4.03
C HIS A 103 -11.63 -10.35 -3.06
N TYR A 104 -10.80 -9.35 -2.77
CA TYR A 104 -9.71 -9.47 -1.80
C TYR A 104 -10.23 -9.68 -0.36
N MET A 105 -11.16 -8.83 0.09
CA MET A 105 -11.65 -8.77 1.48
C MET A 105 -12.64 -9.88 1.83
N LEU A 106 -13.51 -10.26 0.89
CA LEU A 106 -14.37 -11.45 1.03
C LEU A 106 -13.58 -12.75 0.81
N GLY A 107 -12.43 -12.67 0.15
CA GLY A 107 -11.63 -13.83 -0.26
C GLY A 107 -10.75 -14.42 0.84
N LYS A 108 -10.11 -15.54 0.50
CA LYS A 108 -9.08 -16.16 1.35
C LYS A 108 -7.79 -15.34 1.42
N HIS A 109 -7.56 -14.43 0.49
CA HIS A 109 -6.32 -13.63 0.37
C HIS A 109 -6.13 -12.74 1.60
N TYR A 110 -7.09 -11.86 1.92
CA TYR A 110 -7.10 -11.06 3.14
C TYR A 110 -6.85 -11.89 4.41
N ARG A 111 -7.47 -13.08 4.51
CA ARG A 111 -7.29 -13.98 5.66
C ARG A 111 -5.89 -14.59 5.77
N ARG A 112 -5.17 -14.81 4.66
CA ARG A 112 -3.75 -15.20 4.69
C ARG A 112 -2.84 -14.02 5.04
N ASP A 113 -3.11 -12.84 4.51
CA ASP A 113 -2.32 -11.64 4.76
C ASP A 113 -2.39 -11.28 6.26
N SER A 114 -3.59 -11.15 6.81
CA SER A 114 -3.82 -10.96 8.25
C SER A 114 -3.20 -12.07 9.11
N ARG A 115 -3.14 -13.31 8.59
CA ARG A 115 -2.48 -14.43 9.29
C ARG A 115 -0.98 -14.23 9.40
N VAL A 116 -0.29 -13.89 8.31
CA VAL A 116 1.18 -13.66 8.35
C VAL A 116 1.51 -12.54 9.33
N VAL A 117 0.76 -11.44 9.32
CA VAL A 117 0.94 -10.34 10.29
C VAL A 117 0.76 -10.81 11.74
N VAL A 118 -0.29 -11.60 12.00
CA VAL A 118 -0.58 -12.14 13.34
C VAL A 118 0.44 -13.18 13.78
N ASP A 119 0.96 -14.01 12.88
CA ASP A 119 1.92 -15.06 13.23
C ASP A 119 3.30 -14.44 13.55
N GLU A 120 3.71 -13.36 12.87
CA GLU A 120 4.86 -12.55 13.30
C GLU A 120 4.61 -11.86 14.66
N ALA A 121 3.39 -11.37 14.91
CA ALA A 121 3.03 -10.77 16.20
C ALA A 121 3.04 -11.77 17.36
N VAL A 122 2.57 -13.00 17.12
CA VAL A 122 2.65 -14.11 18.09
C VAL A 122 4.10 -14.51 18.34
N ALA A 123 4.90 -14.73 17.29
CA ALA A 123 6.31 -15.11 17.43
C ALA A 123 7.13 -14.03 18.16
N TYR A 124 6.86 -12.75 17.88
CA TYR A 124 7.45 -11.64 18.65
C TYR A 124 7.03 -11.68 20.12
N ALA A 125 5.73 -11.84 20.41
CA ALA A 125 5.22 -11.87 21.78
C ALA A 125 5.76 -13.07 22.59
N GLU A 126 5.92 -14.23 21.98
CA GLU A 126 6.54 -15.41 22.60
C GLU A 126 8.04 -15.23 22.88
N GLY A 127 8.73 -14.38 22.10
CA GLY A 127 10.13 -14.02 22.32
C GLY A 127 10.35 -12.95 23.41
N LEU A 128 9.30 -12.35 23.98
CA LEU A 128 9.42 -11.27 24.96
C LEU A 128 9.88 -11.77 26.33
N LYS A 129 10.92 -11.12 26.87
CA LYS A 129 11.30 -11.21 28.28
C LYS A 129 10.50 -10.18 29.08
N LEU A 130 9.30 -10.58 29.52
CA LEU A 130 8.45 -9.76 30.38
C LEU A 130 9.10 -9.58 31.76
N ALA A 131 8.90 -8.42 32.39
CA ALA A 131 9.35 -8.11 33.74
C ALA A 131 8.45 -8.75 34.83
N GLY A 132 7.25 -9.22 34.46
CA GLY A 132 6.35 -9.96 35.35
C GLY A 132 5.62 -9.09 36.38
N ASN A 133 5.79 -7.76 36.31
CA ASN A 133 5.08 -6.79 37.15
C ASN A 133 3.66 -6.48 36.64
N GLY A 134 3.27 -7.01 35.47
CA GLY A 134 1.95 -6.81 34.88
C GLY A 134 1.72 -5.39 34.37
N LYS A 135 2.78 -4.70 33.95
CA LYS A 135 2.73 -3.38 33.30
C LYS A 135 2.86 -3.47 31.78
N GLU A 136 3.11 -4.64 31.24
CA GLU A 136 3.24 -4.90 29.81
C GLU A 136 1.86 -4.88 29.14
N VAL A 137 1.63 -3.93 28.24
CA VAL A 137 0.37 -3.76 27.50
C VAL A 137 0.59 -3.92 26.00
N TRP A 138 -0.47 -4.38 25.32
CA TRP A 138 -0.52 -4.44 23.86
C TRP A 138 -1.72 -3.64 23.36
N VAL A 139 -1.47 -2.67 22.49
CA VAL A 139 -2.52 -1.80 21.94
C VAL A 139 -3.11 -2.42 20.67
N PHE A 140 -4.44 -2.40 20.56
CA PHE A 140 -5.24 -2.85 19.43
C PHE A 140 -6.16 -1.71 18.97
N ASP A 141 -6.29 -1.48 17.66
CA ASP A 141 -7.51 -0.83 17.15
C ASP A 141 -8.73 -1.78 17.21
N VAL A 142 -9.93 -1.24 17.05
CA VAL A 142 -11.21 -1.96 17.06
C VAL A 142 -11.75 -2.22 15.67
N ASP A 143 -11.77 -1.25 14.76
CA ASP A 143 -12.46 -1.30 13.47
C ASP A 143 -11.51 -1.79 12.38
N GLU A 144 -11.89 -2.81 11.61
CA GLU A 144 -11.04 -3.50 10.60
C GLU A 144 -9.73 -4.14 11.15
N THR A 145 -9.36 -3.87 12.41
CA THR A 145 -8.38 -4.61 13.21
C THR A 145 -8.99 -5.74 14.05
N SER A 146 -9.96 -5.45 14.92
CA SER A 146 -10.48 -6.44 15.90
C SER A 146 -11.91 -6.91 15.58
N LEU A 147 -12.73 -5.99 15.08
CA LEU A 147 -14.10 -6.14 14.62
C LEU A 147 -14.15 -5.64 13.16
N SER A 148 -14.70 -6.43 12.24
CA SER A 148 -14.76 -6.03 10.84
C SER A 148 -16.13 -5.42 10.48
N ASN A 149 -16.10 -4.22 9.92
CA ASN A 149 -17.25 -3.54 9.33
C ASN A 149 -17.44 -3.91 7.85
N LEU A 150 -16.70 -4.88 7.32
CA LEU A 150 -16.91 -5.48 5.98
C LEU A 150 -18.39 -5.79 5.64
N PRO A 151 -19.28 -6.24 6.56
CA PRO A 151 -20.71 -6.41 6.26
C PRO A 151 -21.49 -5.11 5.96
N TYR A 152 -20.96 -3.95 6.37
CA TYR A 152 -21.40 -2.64 5.92
C TYR A 152 -20.79 -2.32 4.56
N TYR A 153 -19.46 -2.41 4.42
CA TYR A 153 -18.76 -2.02 3.19
C TYR A 153 -19.14 -2.84 1.96
N ALA A 154 -19.46 -4.13 2.12
CA ALA A 154 -20.00 -4.99 1.06
C ALA A 154 -21.38 -4.55 0.52
N LYS A 155 -22.05 -3.59 1.17
CA LYS A 155 -23.30 -2.96 0.70
C LYS A 155 -23.10 -1.53 0.21
N HIS A 156 -21.91 -0.96 0.42
CA HIS A 156 -21.54 0.42 0.10
C HIS A 156 -20.35 0.50 -0.87
N GLY A 157 -20.12 -0.57 -1.63
CA GLY A 157 -19.10 -0.61 -2.69
C GLY A 157 -17.66 -0.63 -2.20
N PHE A 158 -17.37 -1.32 -1.09
CA PHE A 158 -16.01 -1.61 -0.63
C PHE A 158 -15.06 -0.39 -0.55
N GLY A 159 -15.60 0.79 -0.19
CA GLY A 159 -14.82 2.02 -0.08
C GLY A 159 -14.70 2.84 -1.38
N ALA A 160 -15.18 2.34 -2.53
CA ALA A 160 -15.19 3.08 -3.80
C ALA A 160 -16.24 4.21 -3.85
N ARG A 161 -17.06 4.35 -2.80
CA ARG A 161 -18.13 5.35 -2.68
C ARG A 161 -17.87 6.27 -1.50
N PRO A 162 -18.21 7.57 -1.57
CA PRO A 162 -17.91 8.53 -0.50
C PRO A 162 -18.46 8.09 0.87
N TYR A 163 -17.61 8.14 1.90
CA TYR A 163 -17.95 7.73 3.26
C TYR A 163 -19.14 8.51 3.84
N ASN A 164 -20.13 7.76 4.37
CA ASN A 164 -21.32 8.30 5.01
C ASN A 164 -21.29 8.02 6.51
N ALA A 165 -20.86 9.01 7.30
CA ALA A 165 -20.73 8.91 8.75
C ALA A 165 -22.04 8.54 9.46
N THR A 166 -23.19 9.04 8.98
CA THR A 166 -24.49 8.75 9.59
C THR A 166 -24.85 7.28 9.41
N SER A 167 -24.75 6.76 8.18
CA SER A 167 -25.07 5.36 7.90
C SER A 167 -24.08 4.38 8.53
N PHE A 168 -22.80 4.75 8.61
CA PHE A 168 -21.80 3.97 9.34
C PHE A 168 -22.07 3.94 10.85
N ASN A 169 -22.41 5.08 11.46
CA ASN A 169 -22.77 5.15 12.88
C ASN A 169 -24.05 4.35 13.17
N GLU A 170 -25.06 4.38 12.29
CA GLU A 170 -26.22 3.49 12.36
C GLU A 170 -25.86 2.01 12.25
N TYR A 171 -24.76 1.65 11.57
CA TYR A 171 -24.24 0.28 11.55
C TYR A 171 -23.52 -0.07 12.87
N VAL A 172 -22.62 0.78 13.36
CA VAL A 172 -21.92 0.62 14.65
C VAL A 172 -22.91 0.44 15.81
N LEU A 173 -24.00 1.22 15.84
CA LEU A 173 -25.04 1.15 16.86
C LEU A 173 -25.82 -0.19 16.89
N LYS A 174 -25.66 -1.08 15.90
CA LYS A 174 -26.25 -2.43 15.91
C LYS A 174 -25.42 -3.43 16.73
N GLY A 175 -24.16 -3.12 17.05
CA GLY A 175 -23.27 -3.99 17.83
C GLY A 175 -23.07 -5.38 17.21
N SER A 176 -23.09 -5.45 15.88
CA SER A 176 -23.14 -6.69 15.10
C SER A 176 -21.92 -6.92 14.19
N ALA A 177 -20.83 -6.17 14.37
CA ALA A 177 -19.60 -6.36 13.61
C ALA A 177 -18.93 -7.69 14.05
N PRO A 178 -18.64 -8.65 13.14
CA PRO A 178 -17.95 -9.89 13.49
C PRO A 178 -16.49 -9.64 13.91
N ALA A 179 -15.95 -10.47 14.81
CA ALA A 179 -14.50 -10.43 15.09
C ALA A 179 -13.67 -10.89 13.88
N LEU A 180 -12.43 -10.40 13.84
CA LEU A 180 -11.38 -10.90 12.95
C LEU A 180 -10.65 -12.08 13.63
N PRO A 181 -10.78 -13.33 13.14
CA PRO A 181 -10.31 -14.51 13.88
C PRO A 181 -8.79 -14.60 14.06
N GLU A 182 -8.02 -14.01 13.13
CA GLU A 182 -6.56 -13.93 13.25
C GLU A 182 -6.20 -12.98 14.41
N THR A 183 -6.74 -11.76 14.45
CA THR A 183 -6.57 -10.82 15.58
C THR A 183 -7.05 -11.40 16.91
N GLN A 184 -8.13 -12.18 16.90
CA GLN A 184 -8.61 -12.87 18.08
C GLN A 184 -7.67 -13.99 18.56
N ARG A 185 -6.92 -14.66 17.67
CA ARG A 185 -5.82 -15.56 18.06
C ARG A 185 -4.73 -14.79 18.80
N LEU A 186 -4.30 -13.64 18.27
CA LEU A 186 -3.30 -12.79 18.93
C LEU A 186 -3.78 -12.35 20.32
N PHE A 187 -4.98 -11.79 20.43
CA PHE A 187 -5.55 -11.34 21.71
C PHE A 187 -5.54 -12.46 22.77
N ARG A 188 -6.04 -13.65 22.44
CA ARG A 188 -6.04 -14.81 23.36
C ARG A 188 -4.62 -15.24 23.74
N LYS A 189 -3.68 -15.21 22.79
CA LYS A 189 -2.28 -15.55 23.04
C LYS A 189 -1.62 -14.56 24.00
N LEU A 190 -1.82 -13.26 23.82
CA LEU A 190 -1.27 -12.23 24.70
C LEU A 190 -1.79 -12.35 26.13
N VAL A 191 -3.10 -12.58 26.30
CA VAL A 191 -3.70 -12.86 27.62
C VAL A 191 -3.06 -14.12 28.25
N SER A 192 -2.80 -15.18 27.48
CA SER A 192 -2.11 -16.38 27.98
C SER A 192 -0.62 -16.17 28.33
N LEU A 193 0.00 -15.09 27.82
CA LEU A 193 1.36 -14.65 28.18
C LEU A 193 1.36 -13.63 29.33
N GLY A 194 0.20 -13.23 29.85
CA GLY A 194 0.06 -12.19 30.88
C GLY A 194 0.17 -10.75 30.36
N ILE A 195 0.31 -10.55 29.05
CA ILE A 195 0.34 -9.22 28.41
C ILE A 195 -1.09 -8.69 28.33
N LYS A 196 -1.30 -7.46 28.79
CA LYS A 196 -2.64 -6.86 28.95
C LYS A 196 -3.11 -6.15 27.67
N PRO A 197 -4.18 -6.59 26.99
CA PRO A 197 -4.70 -5.89 25.82
C PRO A 197 -5.34 -4.54 26.19
N VAL A 198 -5.16 -3.53 25.36
CA VAL A 198 -5.83 -2.23 25.43
C VAL A 198 -6.44 -1.92 24.07
N PHE A 199 -7.73 -1.59 24.02
CA PHE A 199 -8.39 -1.15 22.79
C PHE A 199 -8.33 0.37 22.67
N LEU A 200 -7.93 0.89 21.50
CA LEU A 200 -7.77 2.32 21.23
C LEU A 200 -8.34 2.68 19.85
N THR A 201 -9.60 3.12 19.82
CA THR A 201 -10.40 3.27 18.59
C THR A 201 -10.66 4.73 18.21
N GLY A 202 -10.85 4.97 16.91
CA GLY A 202 -11.34 6.25 16.38
C GLY A 202 -12.81 6.56 16.67
N ARG A 203 -13.60 5.57 17.12
CA ARG A 203 -15.01 5.71 17.54
C ARG A 203 -15.18 6.74 18.65
N GLY A 204 -16.34 7.40 18.68
CA GLY A 204 -16.68 8.40 19.68
C GLY A 204 -17.07 7.80 21.03
N GLU A 205 -16.88 8.54 22.13
CA GLU A 205 -17.32 8.14 23.48
C GLU A 205 -18.82 7.82 23.58
N ASP A 206 -19.67 8.41 22.74
CA ASP A 206 -21.09 8.07 22.57
C ASP A 206 -21.31 6.61 22.11
N GLN A 207 -20.31 6.01 21.47
CA GLN A 207 -20.30 4.63 20.97
C GLN A 207 -19.67 3.64 21.97
N ARG A 208 -19.26 4.08 23.18
CA ARG A 208 -18.58 3.25 24.19
C ARG A 208 -19.37 1.99 24.54
N SER A 209 -20.64 2.15 24.94
CA SER A 209 -21.48 1.05 25.43
C SER A 209 -21.70 -0.03 24.36
N ILE A 210 -22.05 0.36 23.13
CA ILE A 210 -22.26 -0.60 22.05
C ILE A 210 -20.95 -1.27 21.59
N THR A 211 -19.82 -0.58 21.69
CA THR A 211 -18.50 -1.12 21.34
C THR A 211 -18.04 -2.17 22.36
N ASP A 212 -18.19 -1.91 23.66
CA ASP A 212 -17.98 -2.90 24.73
C ASP A 212 -18.85 -4.16 24.51
N VAL A 213 -20.16 -3.97 24.31
CA VAL A 213 -21.10 -5.07 24.06
C VAL A 213 -20.73 -5.86 22.80
N ASN A 214 -20.31 -5.20 21.72
CA ASN A 214 -19.86 -5.87 20.50
C ASN A 214 -18.57 -6.67 20.73
N LEU A 215 -17.58 -6.11 21.44
CA LEU A 215 -16.32 -6.81 21.74
C LEU A 215 -16.59 -8.06 22.59
N ARG A 216 -17.40 -7.96 23.65
CA ARG A 216 -17.81 -9.10 24.49
C ARG A 216 -18.58 -10.15 23.70
N ARG A 217 -19.57 -9.74 22.90
CA ARG A 217 -20.37 -10.62 22.04
C ARG A 217 -19.52 -11.44 21.08
N GLN A 218 -18.44 -10.87 20.56
CA GLN A 218 -17.53 -11.56 19.65
C GLN A 218 -16.44 -12.37 20.36
N GLY A 219 -16.42 -12.43 21.69
CA GLY A 219 -15.49 -13.25 22.47
C GLY A 219 -14.14 -12.58 22.77
N TYR A 220 -14.10 -11.25 22.85
CA TYR A 220 -13.02 -10.52 23.55
C TYR A 220 -13.44 -10.29 25.01
N SER A 221 -12.51 -10.49 25.95
CA SER A 221 -12.74 -10.28 27.39
C SER A 221 -11.41 -10.14 28.12
N GLY A 222 -11.40 -9.52 29.30
CA GLY A 222 -10.17 -9.35 30.09
C GLY A 222 -9.15 -8.36 29.51
N TRP A 223 -9.59 -7.46 28.62
CA TRP A 223 -8.78 -6.29 28.27
C TRP A 223 -8.68 -5.33 29.47
N LEU A 224 -7.60 -4.53 29.50
CA LEU A 224 -7.30 -3.58 30.57
C LEU A 224 -8.09 -2.28 30.44
N GLU A 225 -8.06 -1.68 29.25
CA GLU A 225 -8.72 -0.41 28.95
C GLU A 225 -9.39 -0.41 27.57
N LEU A 226 -10.43 0.41 27.43
CA LEU A 226 -11.10 0.71 26.16
C LEU A 226 -11.18 2.24 26.01
N LEU A 227 -10.38 2.77 25.11
CA LEU A 227 -10.13 4.19 24.90
C LEU A 227 -10.85 4.64 23.62
N LEU A 228 -11.82 5.54 23.77
CA LEU A 228 -12.59 6.13 22.68
C LEU A 228 -12.34 7.64 22.56
N LYS A 229 -12.64 8.17 21.39
CA LYS A 229 -12.37 9.56 21.02
C LYS A 229 -13.33 10.50 21.77
N PRO A 230 -12.83 11.49 22.53
CA PRO A 230 -13.68 12.43 23.25
C PRO A 230 -14.63 13.20 22.32
N LEU A 231 -15.86 13.43 22.79
CA LEU A 231 -16.88 14.15 22.03
C LEU A 231 -16.39 15.55 21.64
N GLY A 232 -16.47 15.86 20.34
CA GLY A 232 -16.01 17.15 19.80
C GLY A 232 -14.49 17.34 19.72
N PHE A 233 -13.68 16.28 19.89
CA PHE A 233 -12.22 16.32 19.74
C PHE A 233 -11.79 16.91 18.38
N LYS A 234 -10.82 17.82 18.40
CA LYS A 234 -10.27 18.51 17.22
C LYS A 234 -8.78 18.21 17.08
N GLY A 235 -8.44 17.32 16.17
CA GLY A 235 -7.07 16.89 15.88
C GLY A 235 -7.02 15.73 14.89
N THR A 236 -5.82 15.29 14.52
CA THR A 236 -5.60 14.14 13.64
C THR A 236 -5.84 12.81 14.38
N ALA A 237 -6.04 11.72 13.64
CA ALA A 237 -6.13 10.37 14.23
C ALA A 237 -4.83 9.97 14.94
N ILE A 238 -3.67 10.24 14.30
CA ILE A 238 -2.33 10.06 14.88
C ILE A 238 -2.21 10.80 16.21
N GLY A 239 -2.49 12.11 16.25
CA GLY A 239 -2.32 12.92 17.45
C GLY A 239 -3.24 12.53 18.61
N TYR A 240 -4.44 12.02 18.32
CA TYR A 240 -5.30 11.39 19.32
C TYR A 240 -4.65 10.09 19.84
N LYS A 241 -4.36 9.12 18.96
CA LYS A 241 -3.91 7.79 19.38
C LYS A 241 -2.52 7.80 20.02
N SER A 242 -1.58 8.63 19.54
CA SER A 242 -0.28 8.81 20.20
C SER A 242 -0.42 9.47 21.57
N GLY A 243 -1.36 10.42 21.73
CA GLY A 243 -1.69 11.04 23.01
C GLY A 243 -2.24 10.03 24.03
N GLU A 244 -3.18 9.17 23.63
CA GLU A 244 -3.68 8.10 24.51
C GLU A 244 -2.60 7.07 24.86
N ARG A 245 -1.73 6.71 23.91
CA ARG A 245 -0.56 5.84 24.18
C ARG A 245 0.45 6.50 25.14
N GLN A 246 0.64 7.81 25.07
CA GLN A 246 1.49 8.51 26.04
C GLN A 246 0.91 8.43 27.45
N LYS A 247 -0.40 8.59 27.64
CA LYS A 247 -1.04 8.43 28.97
C LYS A 247 -0.84 7.04 29.56
N LEU A 248 -0.80 5.97 28.75
CA LEU A 248 -0.47 4.63 29.22
C LEU A 248 0.97 4.56 29.76
N VAL A 249 1.92 5.17 29.05
CA VAL A 249 3.33 5.26 29.49
C VAL A 249 3.46 6.13 30.75
N ASP A 250 2.75 7.26 30.84
CA ASP A 250 2.71 8.14 32.02
C ASP A 250 2.11 7.43 33.25
N ALA A 251 1.13 6.54 33.04
CA ALA A 251 0.58 5.63 34.04
C ALA A 251 1.50 4.42 34.36
N GLY A 252 2.73 4.43 33.84
CA GLY A 252 3.77 3.42 34.09
C GLY A 252 3.50 2.07 33.42
N TYR A 253 2.76 2.02 32.31
CA TYR A 253 2.66 0.84 31.45
C TYR A 253 3.73 0.85 30.36
N VAL A 254 4.17 -0.34 29.95
CA VAL A 254 5.13 -0.54 28.85
C VAL A 254 4.37 -1.10 27.66
N ILE A 255 4.23 -0.31 26.59
CA ILE A 255 3.60 -0.74 25.34
C ILE A 255 4.58 -1.67 24.60
N VAL A 256 4.46 -2.98 24.83
CA VAL A 256 5.35 -3.97 24.19
C VAL A 256 4.96 -4.25 22.74
N GLY A 257 3.68 -4.08 22.39
CA GLY A 257 3.22 -4.19 21.01
C GLY A 257 2.04 -3.28 20.70
N ASN A 258 1.88 -2.94 19.43
CA ASN A 258 0.78 -2.13 18.91
C ASN A 258 0.37 -2.67 17.53
N ILE A 259 -0.92 -3.01 17.36
CA ILE A 259 -1.47 -3.55 16.12
C ILE A 259 -2.69 -2.74 15.67
N GLY A 260 -2.69 -2.38 14.39
CA GLY A 260 -3.76 -1.64 13.72
C GLY A 260 -3.74 -1.88 12.22
N ASP A 261 -4.85 -1.65 11.54
CA ASP A 261 -5.00 -1.73 10.09
C ASP A 261 -4.77 -0.37 9.42
N GLN A 262 -4.74 0.73 10.18
CA GLN A 262 -4.38 2.05 9.67
C GLN A 262 -2.96 2.44 10.12
N TRP A 263 -2.21 3.10 9.24
CA TRP A 263 -0.92 3.68 9.60
C TRP A 263 -1.04 4.73 10.73
N SER A 264 -2.22 5.35 10.88
CA SER A 264 -2.52 6.25 12.01
C SER A 264 -2.60 5.56 13.38
N ASP A 265 -2.65 4.24 13.42
CA ASP A 265 -2.73 3.46 14.67
C ASP A 265 -1.34 3.16 15.22
N ILE A 266 -0.38 2.95 14.33
CA ILE A 266 0.99 2.51 14.66
C ILE A 266 2.03 3.62 14.59
N LEU A 267 1.73 4.77 13.96
CA LEU A 267 2.59 5.95 13.93
C LEU A 267 2.28 6.94 15.06
N GLY A 268 3.29 7.72 15.45
CA GLY A 268 3.23 8.78 16.46
C GLY A 268 3.69 8.30 17.84
N LYS A 269 4.72 8.94 18.38
CA LYS A 269 5.34 8.51 19.65
C LYS A 269 4.40 8.68 20.86
N PRO A 270 4.35 7.72 21.80
CA PRO A 270 5.07 6.44 21.79
C PRO A 270 4.32 5.41 20.94
N GLU A 271 5.03 4.74 20.02
CA GLU A 271 4.42 3.84 19.02
C GLU A 271 4.23 2.40 19.54
N GLY A 272 4.97 2.05 20.60
CA GLY A 272 5.16 0.68 21.10
C GLY A 272 6.55 0.16 20.77
N ALA A 273 7.00 -0.88 21.48
CA ALA A 273 8.30 -1.51 21.22
C ALA A 273 8.32 -2.28 19.87
N ARG A 274 7.16 -2.72 19.39
CA ARG A 274 6.95 -3.21 18.02
C ARG A 274 5.57 -2.84 17.50
N THR A 275 5.52 -2.53 16.21
CA THR A 275 4.32 -2.18 15.45
C THR A 275 3.97 -3.27 14.43
N PHE A 276 2.67 -3.46 14.20
CA PHE A 276 2.12 -4.41 13.22
C PHE A 276 0.97 -3.76 12.43
N LYS A 277 1.07 -3.74 11.11
CA LYS A 277 0.09 -3.23 10.14
C LYS A 277 -0.75 -4.39 9.62
N LEU A 278 -2.00 -4.53 10.06
CA LEU A 278 -2.97 -5.38 9.36
C LEU A 278 -3.32 -4.77 7.99
N PRO A 279 -3.68 -5.59 6.99
CA PRO A 279 -4.13 -5.05 5.71
C PRO A 279 -5.49 -4.35 5.84
N ASP A 280 -5.62 -3.18 5.25
CA ASP A 280 -6.93 -2.61 4.87
C ASP A 280 -6.79 -1.72 3.62
N PRO A 281 -7.44 -2.12 2.52
CA PRO A 281 -7.61 -1.30 1.32
C PRO A 281 -9.02 -0.69 1.18
N ILE A 282 -9.87 -0.70 2.22
CA ILE A 282 -11.24 -0.15 2.14
C ILE A 282 -11.31 1.34 2.49
N ASP A 283 -10.64 1.79 3.56
CA ASP A 283 -10.65 3.21 3.98
C ASP A 283 -9.25 3.72 4.41
N GLU A 284 -9.09 5.04 4.53
CA GLU A 284 -7.88 5.68 5.04
C GLU A 284 -8.20 6.77 6.07
N ILE A 285 -7.90 6.49 7.34
CA ILE A 285 -8.21 7.39 8.47
C ILE A 285 -7.08 8.45 8.66
N LEU A 286 -6.68 9.10 7.57
CA LEU A 286 -5.86 10.32 7.60
C LEU A 286 -6.74 11.58 7.61
N PHE A 287 -7.29 11.90 8.78
CA PHE A 287 -7.97 13.18 9.04
C PHE A 287 -6.97 14.35 9.23
N VAL A 288 -6.12 14.60 8.23
CA VAL A 288 -5.31 15.83 8.15
C VAL A 288 -6.20 16.96 7.64
N SER A 289 -6.60 17.85 8.54
CA SER A 289 -7.24 19.11 8.15
C SER A 289 -6.26 19.95 7.34
N ARG A 290 -6.49 20.09 6.03
CA ARG A 290 -5.65 20.87 5.08
C ARG A 290 -5.46 22.36 5.44
N ARG A 291 -6.03 22.84 6.55
CA ARG A 291 -5.75 24.18 7.13
C ARG A 291 -4.46 24.22 7.96
N ASN A 292 -3.99 23.08 8.49
CA ASN A 292 -2.93 23.03 9.51
C ASN A 292 -1.58 22.47 9.04
N ALA A 293 -1.39 22.15 7.76
CA ALA A 293 -0.10 21.75 7.16
C ALA A 293 0.98 22.88 7.14
N ARG A 294 0.88 23.84 8.08
CA ARG A 294 1.81 24.94 8.33
C ARG A 294 2.39 24.94 9.76
N SER A 295 1.83 24.19 10.71
CA SER A 295 2.32 24.16 12.10
C SER A 295 3.41 23.12 12.35
N GLU A 296 3.27 21.91 11.79
CA GLU A 296 4.14 20.76 12.07
C GLU A 296 5.60 20.91 11.56
N ILE A 297 5.93 22.03 10.89
CA ILE A 297 7.28 22.39 10.45
C ILE A 297 8.04 23.20 11.53
N ILE A 298 7.36 23.79 12.52
CA ILE A 298 7.94 24.79 13.45
C ILE A 298 8.13 24.27 14.88
N ASP A 299 7.30 23.34 15.36
CA ASP A 299 7.35 22.81 16.74
C ASP A 299 8.62 21.98 17.07
N GLY A 300 9.57 21.85 16.14
CA GLY A 300 10.87 21.22 16.36
C GLY A 300 11.93 22.12 17.02
N TYR A 301 11.77 23.45 17.01
CA TYR A 301 12.78 24.40 17.50
C TYR A 301 12.40 25.05 18.84
N ARG A 302 12.65 24.34 19.94
CA ARG A 302 12.60 24.90 21.30
C ARG A 302 13.85 25.73 21.58
N ILE A 303 13.85 26.99 21.14
CA ILE A 303 14.91 27.95 21.49
C ILE A 303 14.69 28.40 22.95
N GLU A 304 15.44 27.82 23.88
CA GLU A 304 15.46 28.27 25.27
C GLU A 304 16.39 29.49 25.41
N GLY A 305 15.81 30.66 25.66
CA GLY A 305 16.54 31.93 25.77
C GLY A 305 15.68 33.08 26.33
N PRO A 306 16.27 34.08 27.01
CA PRO A 306 15.57 34.97 27.94
C PRO A 306 14.81 36.16 27.30
N TYR A 307 14.35 36.05 26.05
CA TYR A 307 13.77 37.19 25.29
C TYR A 307 12.24 37.14 25.10
N LEU A 308 11.55 36.14 25.65
CA LEU A 308 10.09 35.97 25.50
C LEU A 308 9.25 37.14 26.03
N ASP A 309 9.63 37.72 27.17
CA ASP A 309 8.84 38.80 27.81
C ASP A 309 8.87 40.12 27.02
N LEU A 310 9.95 40.40 26.29
CA LEU A 310 10.07 41.61 25.48
C LEU A 310 9.09 41.60 24.30
N VAL A 311 8.94 40.44 23.65
CA VAL A 311 8.01 40.23 22.52
C VAL A 311 6.55 40.19 23.01
N SER A 312 6.29 39.55 24.15
CA SER A 312 4.97 39.49 24.81
C SER A 312 4.44 40.87 25.20
N SER A 313 5.33 41.80 25.60
CA SER A 313 4.97 43.19 25.91
C SER A 313 4.69 44.04 24.66
N LEU A 314 5.54 43.96 23.63
CA LEU A 314 5.38 44.73 22.38
C LEU A 314 4.07 44.42 21.65
N LEU A 315 3.63 43.16 21.64
CA LEU A 315 2.39 42.73 20.98
C LEU A 315 1.09 43.21 21.68
N ARG A 316 1.18 43.78 22.88
CA ARG A 316 0.01 44.32 23.62
C ARG A 316 -0.24 45.82 23.40
N ALA A 317 0.64 46.50 22.65
CA ALA A 317 0.67 47.96 22.58
C ALA A 317 0.00 48.62 21.35
N LEU A 318 -0.59 47.85 20.41
CA LEU A 318 -1.06 48.37 19.11
C LEU A 318 -2.58 48.16 18.87
N PRO A 319 -3.42 49.21 18.91
CA PRO A 319 -4.87 49.11 18.77
C PRO A 319 -5.36 49.18 17.29
N LEU A 320 -5.05 48.17 16.48
CA LEU A 320 -5.53 48.10 15.09
C LEU A 320 -6.95 47.50 15.00
N ARG A 321 -7.93 48.33 14.63
CA ARG A 321 -9.37 48.00 14.66
C ARG A 321 -9.81 47.10 13.49
N TYR A 322 -10.49 46.01 13.83
CA TYR A 322 -10.92 44.92 12.94
C TYR A 322 -11.98 45.28 11.87
N THR A 323 -12.40 46.55 11.76
CA THR A 323 -13.61 46.98 11.03
C THR A 323 -13.37 47.46 9.60
N VAL A 324 -12.13 47.69 9.17
CA VAL A 324 -11.81 48.13 7.79
C VAL A 324 -11.91 46.96 6.79
N TYR A 325 -11.41 45.78 7.16
CA TYR A 325 -11.28 44.62 6.28
C TYR A 325 -12.62 44.14 5.70
N GLN A 326 -13.70 44.17 6.50
CA GLN A 326 -15.04 43.77 6.03
C GLN A 326 -15.65 44.74 5.00
N ARG A 327 -15.22 46.00 4.96
CA ARG A 327 -15.71 46.97 3.96
C ARG A 327 -15.04 46.77 2.60
N LEU A 328 -13.73 46.51 2.55
CA LEU A 328 -13.05 46.13 1.30
C LEU A 328 -13.58 44.80 0.74
N ALA A 329 -13.79 43.79 1.59
CA ALA A 329 -14.30 42.49 1.14
C ALA A 329 -15.66 42.58 0.42
N ARG A 330 -16.56 43.48 0.86
CA ARG A 330 -17.85 43.71 0.20
C ARG A 330 -17.73 44.46 -1.13
N ALA A 331 -16.78 45.40 -1.25
CA ALA A 331 -16.54 46.10 -2.51
C ALA A 331 -16.01 45.15 -3.60
N VAL A 332 -15.05 44.27 -3.26
CA VAL A 332 -14.49 43.26 -4.18
C VAL A 332 -15.54 42.22 -4.61
N ALA A 333 -16.47 41.86 -3.71
CA ALA A 333 -17.58 40.95 -4.03
C ALA A 333 -18.57 41.53 -5.05
N MET A 334 -18.83 42.85 -5.03
CA MET A 334 -19.69 43.49 -6.04
C MET A 334 -19.02 43.55 -7.42
N ALA A 335 -17.71 43.81 -7.47
CA ALA A 335 -16.95 43.92 -8.73
C ALA A 335 -16.87 42.60 -9.54
N THR A 336 -17.09 41.45 -8.91
CA THR A 336 -17.06 40.13 -9.58
C THR A 336 -18.45 39.63 -10.02
N ALA A 337 -19.53 40.30 -9.61
CA ALA A 337 -20.90 39.93 -10.00
C ALA A 337 -21.25 40.42 -11.42
N THR A 338 -20.82 41.63 -11.80
CA THR A 338 -21.13 42.24 -13.11
C THR A 338 -20.46 41.51 -14.29
N ALA A 339 -19.26 40.96 -14.09
CA ALA A 339 -18.55 40.19 -15.13
C ALA A 339 -19.28 38.92 -15.57
N LYS A 340 -20.07 38.27 -14.69
CA LYS A 340 -20.80 37.03 -15.03
C LYS A 340 -22.11 37.27 -15.80
N LEU A 341 -22.69 38.47 -15.71
CA LEU A 341 -23.96 38.78 -16.38
C LEU A 341 -23.77 38.94 -17.91
N ILE A 342 -22.63 39.47 -18.34
CA ILE A 342 -22.30 39.68 -19.75
C ILE A 342 -22.10 38.34 -20.48
N PHE A 343 -21.44 37.36 -19.84
CA PHE A 343 -21.23 36.03 -20.43
C PHE A 343 -22.51 35.21 -20.59
N LEU A 344 -23.55 35.47 -19.79
CA LEU A 344 -24.82 34.74 -19.87
C LEU A 344 -25.72 35.22 -21.03
N LEU A 345 -25.59 36.50 -21.43
CA LEU A 345 -26.40 37.09 -22.50
C LEU A 345 -25.96 36.67 -23.91
N VAL A 346 -24.68 36.32 -24.11
CA VAL A 346 -24.16 35.84 -25.40
C VAL A 346 -24.63 34.41 -25.72
N ALA A 347 -24.95 33.62 -24.69
CA ALA A 347 -25.40 32.22 -24.86
C ALA A 347 -26.88 32.07 -25.27
N LEU A 348 -27.67 33.15 -25.30
CA LEU A 348 -29.14 33.10 -25.45
C LEU A 348 -29.66 33.49 -26.85
N VAL A 349 -28.78 33.73 -27.82
CA VAL A 349 -29.15 34.11 -29.21
C VAL A 349 -28.97 32.95 -30.21
N GLY A 350 -28.44 31.81 -29.76
CA GLY A 350 -28.08 30.65 -30.59
C GLY A 350 -29.06 29.46 -30.57
N ALA A 351 -30.36 29.69 -30.35
CA ALA A 351 -31.35 28.62 -30.24
C ALA A 351 -32.56 28.83 -31.17
N GLY A 352 -32.68 28.03 -32.22
CA GLY A 352 -33.80 28.08 -33.14
C GLY A 352 -33.96 26.84 -34.00
N SER A 353 -34.99 26.04 -33.71
CA SER A 353 -35.56 24.96 -34.55
C SER A 353 -34.66 23.75 -34.85
N SER A 354 -35.16 22.59 -35.28
CA SER A 354 -36.42 21.84 -35.03
C SER A 354 -36.27 20.49 -35.77
N CYS A 355 -36.91 19.42 -35.28
CA CYS A 355 -37.12 18.09 -35.88
C CYS A 355 -36.44 17.69 -37.23
N GLY A 356 -35.89 16.48 -37.30
CA GLY A 356 -35.59 15.82 -38.58
C GLY A 356 -35.05 14.39 -38.43
N SER A 357 -35.69 13.43 -39.09
CA SER A 357 -35.18 12.06 -39.24
C SER A 357 -34.13 11.96 -40.37
N ALA A 358 -33.45 10.82 -40.45
CA ALA A 358 -32.56 10.49 -41.57
C ALA A 358 -33.27 10.52 -42.95
N TRP A 359 -32.47 10.53 -44.02
CA TRP A 359 -32.52 9.58 -45.14
C TRP A 359 -31.20 9.71 -45.96
N GLU A 360 -30.95 8.76 -46.87
CA GLU A 360 -29.68 8.64 -47.62
C GLU A 360 -29.70 9.41 -48.95
N LEU A 361 -28.52 9.89 -49.40
CA LEU A 361 -27.91 9.67 -50.74
C LEU A 361 -26.90 10.78 -51.15
N MET A 362 -25.84 10.36 -51.84
CA MET A 362 -24.83 11.19 -52.54
C MET A 362 -25.29 11.48 -54.00
N PRO A 363 -24.59 12.26 -54.87
CA PRO A 363 -23.27 12.92 -54.71
C PRO A 363 -23.19 14.39 -55.19
N THR A 364 -22.06 15.08 -54.91
CA THR A 364 -21.18 15.67 -55.97
C THR A 364 -19.84 16.16 -55.40
N ALA A 365 -18.86 16.37 -56.27
CA ALA A 365 -17.44 16.46 -55.93
C ALA A 365 -16.96 17.83 -55.39
N ALA A 366 -16.18 17.78 -54.31
CA ALA A 366 -15.15 18.76 -53.96
C ALA A 366 -14.11 18.11 -53.01
N GLY A 367 -12.86 18.59 -53.02
CA GLY A 367 -11.87 18.27 -51.97
C GLY A 367 -11.09 16.96 -52.13
N ALA A 368 -10.22 16.88 -53.15
CA ALA A 368 -9.06 15.99 -53.08
C ALA A 368 -7.92 16.65 -52.25
N VAL A 369 -6.89 15.85 -51.90
CA VAL A 369 -5.67 16.22 -51.13
C VAL A 369 -5.84 16.21 -49.60
N VAL A 370 -4.74 15.88 -48.89
CA VAL A 370 -4.56 15.77 -47.43
C VAL A 370 -5.18 14.52 -46.75
N GLN A 371 -4.76 13.32 -47.16
CA GLN A 371 -4.73 12.15 -46.24
C GLN A 371 -3.58 11.18 -46.56
N ALA A 372 -2.33 11.65 -46.50
CA ALA A 372 -1.13 10.83 -46.83
C ALA A 372 0.12 11.12 -45.97
N THR A 373 -0.01 11.78 -44.81
CA THR A 373 1.11 12.25 -43.97
C THR A 373 0.97 11.89 -42.48
N ALA A 374 0.63 10.63 -42.19
CA ALA A 374 0.61 10.08 -40.83
C ALA A 374 1.31 8.70 -40.72
N ALA A 375 2.11 8.31 -41.72
CA ALA A 375 2.73 6.98 -41.80
C ALA A 375 4.21 7.02 -42.25
N ARG A 376 4.92 8.15 -42.03
CA ARG A 376 6.33 8.29 -42.39
C ARG A 376 7.03 9.46 -41.67
N LEU A 377 7.36 9.31 -40.38
CA LEU A 377 8.34 10.13 -39.66
C LEU A 377 8.68 9.56 -38.25
N MET A 378 9.11 8.29 -38.19
CA MET A 378 9.85 7.71 -37.06
C MET A 378 10.75 6.60 -37.62
N LYS A 379 11.99 6.93 -37.98
CA LYS A 379 13.02 5.96 -38.33
C LYS A 379 14.42 6.52 -38.04
N GLU A 380 14.81 6.44 -36.78
CA GLU A 380 16.20 6.50 -36.35
C GLU A 380 16.50 5.21 -35.60
N ASP A 381 17.69 4.65 -35.82
CA ASP A 381 17.99 3.26 -35.44
C ASP A 381 18.51 3.18 -33.98
N VAL A 382 17.72 2.56 -33.10
CA VAL A 382 18.14 2.19 -31.74
C VAL A 382 18.83 0.80 -31.79
N PRO A 383 20.06 0.63 -31.26
CA PRO A 383 20.75 -0.66 -31.27
C PRO A 383 19.94 -1.77 -30.59
N ALA A 384 19.87 -2.93 -31.23
CA ALA A 384 19.10 -4.07 -30.71
C ALA A 384 19.75 -4.67 -29.44
N ALA A 385 19.06 -4.55 -28.30
CA ALA A 385 19.42 -5.31 -27.10
C ALA A 385 19.28 -6.82 -27.37
N ALA A 386 20.23 -7.61 -26.85
CA ALA A 386 20.34 -9.03 -27.20
C ALA A 386 19.12 -9.86 -26.76
N THR A 387 18.54 -10.63 -27.70
CA THR A 387 17.40 -11.52 -27.46
C THR A 387 17.79 -12.74 -26.63
N ILE A 388 17.72 -12.63 -25.30
CA ILE A 388 17.79 -13.78 -24.40
C ILE A 388 16.50 -14.61 -24.55
N HIS A 389 16.64 -15.94 -24.48
CA HIS A 389 15.64 -16.90 -24.97
C HIS A 389 14.21 -16.71 -24.45
N ALA A 390 13.26 -16.65 -25.38
CA ALA A 390 11.82 -16.57 -25.10
C ALA A 390 11.23 -17.89 -24.59
N LEU A 391 11.49 -18.23 -23.32
CA LEU A 391 10.67 -19.19 -22.59
C LEU A 391 9.30 -18.55 -22.31
N ARG A 392 8.22 -19.18 -22.80
CA ARG A 392 6.85 -18.67 -22.66
C ARG A 392 6.49 -18.48 -21.17
N PRO A 393 6.11 -17.27 -20.73
CA PRO A 393 5.52 -17.09 -19.41
C PRO A 393 4.18 -17.83 -19.32
N LEU A 394 3.99 -18.62 -18.27
CA LEU A 394 2.66 -19.07 -17.85
C LEU A 394 1.96 -17.87 -17.19
N VAL A 395 1.13 -17.18 -17.96
CA VAL A 395 0.32 -16.06 -17.47
C VAL A 395 -0.83 -16.62 -16.62
N GLY A 396 -0.98 -16.09 -15.41
CA GLY A 396 -2.07 -16.41 -14.48
C GLY A 396 -1.61 -17.00 -13.13
N SER A 397 -2.01 -16.32 -12.06
CA SER A 397 -2.00 -16.80 -10.66
C SER A 397 -0.67 -17.27 -10.06
N ALA A 398 0.15 -16.30 -9.62
CA ALA A 398 1.21 -16.54 -8.64
C ALA A 398 0.68 -16.88 -7.22
N GLY A 399 -0.64 -16.97 -7.01
CA GLY A 399 -1.28 -17.02 -5.69
C GLY A 399 -1.65 -18.40 -5.14
N ASP A 400 -1.46 -19.49 -5.91
CA ASP A 400 -1.91 -20.85 -5.51
C ASP A 400 -0.80 -21.94 -5.50
N LEU A 401 0.44 -21.58 -5.84
CA LEU A 401 1.58 -22.52 -5.81
C LEU A 401 2.05 -22.88 -4.38
N GLY A 402 1.54 -22.20 -3.34
CA GLY A 402 1.90 -22.47 -1.94
C GLY A 402 1.31 -23.74 -1.32
N ARG A 403 0.43 -24.48 -2.01
CA ARG A 403 -0.30 -25.63 -1.45
C ARG A 403 0.50 -26.95 -1.37
N ARG A 404 1.66 -26.90 -0.71
CA ARG A 404 2.40 -28.05 -0.11
C ARG A 404 3.28 -27.53 1.04
N ALA A 405 2.70 -27.39 2.23
CA ALA A 405 3.38 -27.05 3.50
C ALA A 405 4.25 -25.76 3.50
N GLY A 406 4.02 -24.81 2.58
CA GLY A 406 4.86 -23.63 2.41
C GLY A 406 4.26 -22.32 2.93
N VAL A 407 5.13 -21.33 3.12
CA VAL A 407 4.76 -19.93 3.36
C VAL A 407 4.00 -19.40 2.12
N PRO A 408 2.84 -18.71 2.26
CA PRO A 408 2.19 -18.05 1.13
C PRO A 408 3.02 -16.84 0.69
N CYS A 409 3.72 -16.97 -0.43
CA CYS A 409 4.81 -16.06 -0.83
C CYS A 409 4.36 -14.63 -1.13
N ASP A 410 3.12 -14.47 -1.62
CA ASP A 410 2.46 -13.19 -1.84
C ASP A 410 2.06 -12.50 -0.52
N SER A 411 1.47 -13.25 0.40
CA SER A 411 1.17 -12.76 1.76
C SER A 411 2.46 -12.46 2.56
N TRP A 412 3.55 -13.21 2.33
CA TRP A 412 4.87 -12.94 2.89
C TRP A 412 5.50 -11.68 2.29
N ARG A 413 5.47 -11.50 0.97
CA ARG A 413 5.94 -10.26 0.32
C ARG A 413 5.21 -9.06 0.89
N LEU A 414 3.87 -9.10 0.95
CA LEU A 414 3.10 -8.00 1.54
C LEU A 414 3.51 -7.71 2.99
N ALA A 415 3.79 -8.74 3.79
CA ALA A 415 4.26 -8.55 5.16
C ALA A 415 5.66 -7.91 5.23
N VAL A 416 6.56 -8.19 4.29
CA VAL A 416 7.86 -7.48 4.17
C VAL A 416 7.63 -6.01 3.79
N GLU A 417 6.85 -5.77 2.74
CA GLU A 417 6.62 -4.42 2.20
C GLU A 417 5.88 -3.51 3.20
N ALA A 418 4.87 -4.01 3.90
CA ALA A 418 4.14 -3.30 4.96
C ALA A 418 4.85 -3.30 6.33
N TYR A 419 6.16 -3.56 6.37
CA TYR A 419 7.03 -3.50 7.55
C TYR A 419 6.61 -4.42 8.73
N ASN A 420 5.89 -5.50 8.46
CA ASN A 420 5.54 -6.51 9.46
C ASN A 420 6.66 -7.54 9.62
N LYS A 421 7.13 -8.10 8.50
CA LYS A 421 8.20 -9.10 8.44
C LYS A 421 9.55 -8.39 8.36
N ARG A 422 10.24 -8.33 9.50
CA ARG A 422 11.57 -7.72 9.65
C ARG A 422 12.62 -8.75 10.01
N ASP A 423 13.89 -8.37 9.90
CA ASP A 423 15.05 -9.07 10.45
C ASP A 423 15.28 -10.49 9.90
N TRP A 424 14.59 -10.85 8.81
CA TRP A 424 14.76 -12.11 8.10
C TRP A 424 16.12 -12.20 7.40
N LYS A 425 16.55 -13.42 7.04
CA LYS A 425 17.94 -13.71 6.60
C LYS A 425 18.05 -14.18 5.16
N THR A 426 17.04 -14.85 4.66
CA THR A 426 16.86 -15.25 3.26
C THR A 426 15.38 -15.28 2.92
N VAL A 427 15.06 -15.17 1.64
CA VAL A 427 13.73 -15.46 1.10
C VAL A 427 13.37 -16.91 1.44
N PRO A 428 12.12 -17.22 1.85
CA PRO A 428 11.72 -18.61 2.09
C PRO A 428 11.98 -19.47 0.87
N ALA A 429 12.66 -20.62 1.03
CA ALA A 429 13.11 -21.42 -0.12
C ALA A 429 11.97 -21.86 -1.07
N ASN A 430 10.75 -22.03 -0.54
CA ASN A 430 9.56 -22.33 -1.34
C ASN A 430 9.03 -21.14 -2.17
N CYS A 431 9.66 -19.97 -2.07
CA CYS A 431 9.28 -18.71 -2.72
C CYS A 431 10.29 -18.22 -3.77
N GLU A 432 11.37 -18.96 -4.05
CA GLU A 432 12.37 -18.59 -5.08
C GLU A 432 11.71 -18.23 -6.43
N ASN A 433 10.89 -19.14 -6.94
CA ASN A 433 10.15 -18.96 -8.19
C ASN A 433 9.14 -17.81 -8.12
N TYR A 434 8.53 -17.56 -6.95
CA TYR A 434 7.59 -16.44 -6.77
C TYR A 434 8.33 -15.10 -6.89
N VAL A 435 9.46 -14.96 -6.18
CA VAL A 435 10.25 -13.73 -6.19
C VAL A 435 10.91 -13.51 -7.56
N GLY A 436 11.45 -14.57 -8.18
CA GLY A 436 11.98 -14.51 -9.54
C GLY A 436 10.94 -14.08 -10.58
N HIS A 437 9.73 -14.66 -10.55
CA HIS A 437 8.63 -14.23 -11.43
C HIS A 437 8.13 -12.80 -11.14
N TYR A 438 8.22 -12.34 -9.89
CA TYR A 438 7.84 -10.98 -9.53
C TYR A 438 8.85 -9.95 -10.06
N MET A 439 10.15 -10.14 -9.78
CA MET A 439 11.21 -9.18 -10.13
C MET A 439 11.54 -9.16 -11.63
N LEU A 440 11.59 -10.32 -12.29
CA LEU A 440 11.74 -10.39 -13.75
C LEU A 440 10.46 -10.02 -14.51
N GLY A 441 9.33 -9.97 -13.81
CA GLY A 441 8.00 -9.78 -14.40
C GLY A 441 7.56 -8.31 -14.52
N GLY A 442 6.44 -8.11 -15.19
CA GLY A 442 5.79 -6.80 -15.27
C GLY A 442 5.18 -6.32 -13.94
N HIS A 443 5.10 -7.16 -12.90
CA HIS A 443 4.46 -6.84 -11.62
C HIS A 443 5.32 -5.86 -10.82
N TYR A 444 6.60 -6.15 -10.59
CA TYR A 444 7.56 -5.24 -9.96
C TYR A 444 7.56 -3.84 -10.64
N ARG A 445 7.56 -3.81 -11.97
CA ARG A 445 7.49 -2.55 -12.73
C ARG A 445 6.19 -1.77 -12.53
N ARG A 446 5.03 -2.41 -12.31
CA ARG A 446 3.78 -1.71 -11.96
C ARG A 446 3.82 -1.18 -10.53
N ASP A 447 4.31 -1.98 -9.58
CA ASP A 447 4.42 -1.59 -8.17
C ASP A 447 5.32 -0.35 -8.04
N SER A 448 6.54 -0.40 -8.59
CA SER A 448 7.48 0.73 -8.61
C SER A 448 6.92 1.96 -9.35
N ARG A 449 6.14 1.76 -10.43
CA ARG A 449 5.47 2.86 -11.14
C ARG A 449 4.46 3.59 -10.26
N VAL A 450 3.61 2.88 -9.51
CA VAL A 450 2.61 3.53 -8.63
C VAL A 450 3.29 4.32 -7.52
N VAL A 451 4.40 3.81 -6.95
CA VAL A 451 5.20 4.55 -5.96
C VAL A 451 5.82 5.82 -6.56
N VAL A 452 6.36 5.73 -7.78
CA VAL A 452 6.95 6.86 -8.51
C VAL A 452 5.90 7.88 -8.96
N ASP A 453 4.71 7.46 -9.37
CA ASP A 453 3.63 8.38 -9.75
C ASP A 453 3.14 9.19 -8.53
N GLU A 454 3.06 8.57 -7.35
CA GLU A 454 2.82 9.29 -6.09
C GLU A 454 3.96 10.27 -5.72
N ALA A 455 5.21 9.91 -6.00
CA ALA A 455 6.37 10.77 -5.77
C ALA A 455 6.41 11.96 -6.72
N VAL A 456 6.11 11.76 -8.00
CA VAL A 456 6.00 12.81 -9.02
C VAL A 456 4.85 13.77 -8.69
N ALA A 457 3.64 13.25 -8.44
CA ALA A 457 2.47 14.07 -8.12
C ALA A 457 2.65 14.86 -6.81
N TYR A 458 3.38 14.31 -5.84
CA TYR A 458 3.80 15.05 -4.65
C TYR A 458 4.78 16.17 -4.98
N ALA A 459 5.84 15.89 -5.74
CA ALA A 459 6.87 16.85 -6.11
C ALA A 459 6.31 18.03 -6.93
N GLU A 460 5.40 17.76 -7.88
CA GLU A 460 4.68 18.80 -8.64
C GLU A 460 3.75 19.64 -7.76
N GLY A 461 3.26 19.10 -6.65
CA GLY A 461 2.43 19.81 -5.66
C GLY A 461 3.23 20.68 -4.68
N LEU A 462 4.56 20.59 -4.66
CA LEU A 462 5.40 21.34 -3.72
C LEU A 462 5.45 22.84 -4.04
N LYS A 463 5.46 23.65 -2.98
CA LYS A 463 5.77 25.07 -3.05
C LYS A 463 7.20 25.28 -2.56
N LEU A 464 8.15 25.11 -3.47
CA LEU A 464 9.57 25.36 -3.21
C LEU A 464 9.77 26.82 -2.79
N GLY A 465 10.69 27.05 -1.85
CA GLY A 465 11.02 28.38 -1.33
C GLY A 465 12.00 29.16 -2.21
N GLY A 466 12.34 28.66 -3.41
CA GLY A 466 13.09 29.40 -4.43
C GLY A 466 14.56 29.69 -4.12
N HIS A 467 15.10 29.15 -3.03
CA HIS A 467 16.48 29.38 -2.57
C HIS A 467 17.43 28.22 -2.90
N GLY A 468 16.94 27.17 -3.58
CA GLY A 468 17.77 26.11 -4.15
C GLY A 468 18.43 25.22 -3.10
N LYS A 469 17.76 25.01 -1.97
CA LYS A 469 18.17 24.15 -0.86
C LYS A 469 17.27 22.92 -0.70
N GLU A 470 16.23 22.82 -1.50
CA GLU A 470 15.30 21.70 -1.56
C GLU A 470 15.98 20.48 -2.19
N VAL A 471 16.22 19.45 -1.38
CA VAL A 471 16.88 18.21 -1.79
C VAL A 471 15.94 17.01 -1.72
N TRP A 472 16.20 16.01 -2.56
CA TRP A 472 15.52 14.72 -2.52
C TRP A 472 16.56 13.61 -2.36
N VAL A 473 16.39 12.77 -1.34
CA VAL A 473 17.32 11.68 -1.04
C VAL A 473 16.89 10.41 -1.78
N PHE A 474 17.85 9.72 -2.39
CA PHE A 474 17.71 8.44 -3.07
C PHE A 474 18.72 7.43 -2.48
N ASP A 475 18.31 6.18 -2.23
CA ASP A 475 19.29 5.08 -2.20
C ASP A 475 19.75 4.70 -3.64
N ILE A 476 20.71 3.78 -3.74
CA ILE A 476 21.25 3.27 -5.01
C ILE A 476 20.75 1.86 -5.33
N ASP A 477 20.82 0.92 -4.40
CA ASP A 477 20.79 -0.53 -4.64
C ASP A 477 19.35 -1.06 -4.60
N GLU A 478 18.83 -1.59 -5.71
CA GLU A 478 17.39 -1.80 -5.97
C GLU A 478 16.50 -0.53 -5.88
N THR A 479 17.11 0.64 -5.68
CA THR A 479 16.42 1.94 -5.71
C THR A 479 16.65 2.68 -7.04
N THR A 480 17.90 2.91 -7.47
CA THR A 480 18.23 3.59 -8.75
C THR A 480 18.99 2.71 -9.74
N LEU A 481 19.77 1.74 -9.23
CA LEU A 481 20.46 0.69 -9.95
C LEU A 481 19.99 -0.66 -9.41
N SER A 482 19.57 -1.57 -10.29
CA SER A 482 19.12 -2.90 -9.88
C SER A 482 20.28 -3.89 -9.86
N ASN A 483 20.41 -4.63 -8.76
CA ASN A 483 21.34 -5.75 -8.58
C ASN A 483 20.68 -7.10 -8.98
N LEU A 484 19.47 -7.08 -9.55
CA LEU A 484 18.74 -8.24 -10.04
C LEU A 484 19.55 -9.19 -10.94
N PRO A 485 20.52 -8.75 -11.79
CA PRO A 485 21.38 -9.68 -12.52
C PRO A 485 22.21 -10.60 -11.61
N TYR A 486 22.73 -10.08 -10.49
CA TYR A 486 23.38 -10.87 -9.45
C TYR A 486 22.36 -11.79 -8.76
N TYR A 487 21.24 -11.25 -8.27
CA TYR A 487 20.25 -12.05 -7.55
C TYR A 487 19.60 -13.15 -8.40
N ALA A 488 19.46 -12.97 -9.70
CA ALA A 488 18.91 -13.99 -10.61
C ALA A 488 19.80 -15.24 -10.75
N THR A 489 21.12 -15.12 -10.53
CA THR A 489 22.03 -16.27 -10.43
C THR A 489 22.21 -16.77 -8.99
N HIS A 490 21.90 -15.91 -8.01
CA HIS A 490 22.00 -16.19 -6.58
C HIS A 490 20.66 -16.60 -5.92
N GLY A 491 19.71 -17.13 -6.70
CA GLY A 491 18.46 -17.72 -6.19
C GLY A 491 17.46 -16.70 -5.64
N PHE A 492 17.45 -15.49 -6.16
CA PHE A 492 16.52 -14.41 -5.78
C PHE A 492 16.40 -14.19 -4.26
N GLY A 493 17.52 -14.31 -3.55
CA GLY A 493 17.59 -14.09 -2.10
C GLY A 493 17.35 -15.31 -1.21
N THR A 494 17.11 -16.51 -1.76
CA THR A 494 16.99 -17.75 -0.94
C THR A 494 18.33 -18.23 -0.38
N LYS A 495 19.45 -17.87 -1.03
CA LYS A 495 20.82 -18.18 -0.61
C LYS A 495 21.29 -17.14 0.43
N PRO A 496 22.07 -17.54 1.46
CA PRO A 496 22.67 -16.60 2.40
C PRO A 496 23.54 -15.56 1.69
N TYR A 497 23.47 -14.30 2.14
CA TYR A 497 24.22 -13.20 1.54
C TYR A 497 25.74 -13.41 1.63
N ASN A 498 26.41 -13.36 0.47
CA ASN A 498 27.87 -13.41 0.35
C ASN A 498 28.41 -12.00 0.05
N ALA A 499 28.99 -11.35 1.05
CA ALA A 499 29.51 -9.99 0.93
C ALA A 499 30.64 -9.88 -0.11
N THR A 500 31.51 -10.91 -0.23
CA THR A 500 32.64 -10.88 -1.17
C THR A 500 32.14 -10.93 -2.62
N ALA A 501 31.26 -11.87 -2.94
CA ALA A 501 30.71 -12.01 -4.30
C ALA A 501 29.82 -10.82 -4.71
N PHE A 502 29.14 -10.18 -3.75
CA PHE A 502 28.39 -8.96 -4.02
C PHE A 502 29.31 -7.74 -4.21
N ASP A 503 30.37 -7.60 -3.42
CA ASP A 503 31.39 -6.54 -3.62
C ASP A 503 32.11 -6.70 -4.96
N GLU A 504 32.41 -7.94 -5.38
CA GLU A 504 32.94 -8.26 -6.72
C GLU A 504 31.99 -7.79 -7.83
N TYR A 505 30.69 -8.10 -7.73
CA TYR A 505 29.67 -7.62 -8.68
C TYR A 505 29.56 -6.09 -8.71
N VAL A 506 29.58 -5.42 -7.54
CA VAL A 506 29.54 -3.95 -7.46
C VAL A 506 30.79 -3.31 -8.09
N LEU A 507 31.94 -3.99 -8.06
CA LEU A 507 33.18 -3.55 -8.72
C LEU A 507 33.17 -3.71 -10.25
N GLU A 508 32.22 -4.46 -10.84
CA GLU A 508 32.00 -4.45 -12.29
C GLU A 508 31.45 -3.10 -12.79
N GLY A 509 30.67 -2.40 -11.96
CA GLY A 509 29.92 -1.20 -12.37
C GLY A 509 28.86 -1.47 -13.45
N SER A 510 28.33 -2.71 -13.48
CA SER A 510 27.44 -3.24 -14.52
C SER A 510 25.94 -3.13 -14.21
N ALA A 511 25.56 -2.63 -13.03
CA ALA A 511 24.18 -2.68 -12.54
C ALA A 511 23.24 -1.80 -13.40
N PRO A 512 22.18 -2.36 -14.01
CA PRO A 512 21.26 -1.62 -14.89
C PRO A 512 20.36 -0.64 -14.15
N VAL A 513 19.88 0.39 -14.85
CA VAL A 513 18.98 1.41 -14.32
C VAL A 513 17.60 0.87 -13.94
N LEU A 514 17.01 1.44 -12.89
CA LEU A 514 15.58 1.31 -12.58
C LEU A 514 14.79 2.47 -13.22
N PRO A 515 14.04 2.22 -14.32
CA PRO A 515 13.55 3.28 -15.20
C PRO A 515 12.46 4.16 -14.59
N GLU A 516 11.67 3.64 -13.66
CA GLU A 516 10.68 4.46 -12.93
C GLU A 516 11.40 5.44 -11.99
N THR A 517 12.45 5.02 -11.29
CA THR A 517 13.23 5.90 -10.42
C THR A 517 14.03 6.94 -11.21
N GLN A 518 14.53 6.57 -12.39
CA GLN A 518 15.13 7.51 -13.34
C GLN A 518 14.14 8.60 -13.77
N ARG A 519 12.89 8.22 -14.10
CA ARG A 519 11.80 9.17 -14.40
C ARG A 519 11.52 10.14 -13.25
N LEU A 520 11.57 9.68 -11.98
CA LEU A 520 11.47 10.58 -10.82
C LEU A 520 12.68 11.53 -10.75
N PHE A 521 13.89 11.02 -10.88
CA PHE A 521 15.13 11.79 -10.80
C PHE A 521 15.18 12.92 -11.84
N GLU A 522 14.88 12.62 -13.11
CA GLU A 522 14.77 13.60 -14.20
C GLU A 522 13.69 14.65 -13.90
N LYS A 523 12.53 14.20 -13.41
CA LYS A 523 11.42 15.09 -13.05
C LYS A 523 11.80 16.07 -11.94
N LEU A 524 12.50 15.61 -10.91
CA LEU A 524 12.96 16.47 -9.81
C LEU A 524 13.95 17.54 -10.27
N ILE A 525 14.90 17.18 -11.15
CA ILE A 525 15.81 18.14 -11.78
C ILE A 525 15.00 19.19 -12.58
N SER A 526 13.98 18.78 -13.33
CA SER A 526 13.11 19.72 -14.06
C SER A 526 12.29 20.66 -13.16
N LEU A 527 12.07 20.28 -11.90
CA LEU A 527 11.43 21.10 -10.86
C LEU A 527 12.43 21.95 -10.04
N GLY A 528 13.74 21.81 -10.29
CA GLY A 528 14.80 22.48 -9.53
C GLY A 528 15.09 21.86 -8.16
N ILE A 529 14.53 20.69 -7.85
CA ILE A 529 14.80 19.91 -6.63
C ILE A 529 16.09 19.12 -6.87
N LYS A 530 17.03 19.17 -5.91
CA LYS A 530 18.38 18.63 -6.06
C LYS A 530 18.46 17.17 -5.57
N PRO A 531 18.74 16.18 -6.44
CA PRO A 531 18.93 14.80 -6.00
C PRO A 531 20.20 14.62 -5.18
N VAL A 532 20.14 13.83 -4.11
CA VAL A 532 21.29 13.37 -3.32
C VAL A 532 21.24 11.84 -3.22
N PHE A 533 22.33 11.16 -3.56
CA PHE A 533 22.44 9.72 -3.42
C PHE A 533 23.04 9.36 -2.05
N LEU A 534 22.44 8.40 -1.34
CA LEU A 534 22.83 7.97 0.02
C LEU A 534 22.78 6.44 0.12
N THR A 535 23.92 5.80 -0.16
CA THR A 535 24.03 4.33 -0.32
C THR A 535 24.67 3.64 0.88
N GLY A 536 24.30 2.38 1.09
CA GLY A 536 24.99 1.45 1.99
C GLY A 536 26.37 0.97 1.50
N ARG A 537 26.73 1.18 0.22
CA ARG A 537 28.07 0.93 -0.33
C ARG A 537 29.14 1.73 0.41
N THR A 538 30.34 1.18 0.50
CA THR A 538 31.46 1.80 1.21
C THR A 538 32.26 2.76 0.34
N GLU A 539 32.95 3.73 0.96
CA GLU A 539 33.66 4.84 0.29
C GLU A 539 34.68 4.41 -0.78
N ASP A 540 35.33 3.25 -0.63
CA ASP A 540 36.19 2.60 -1.64
C ASP A 540 35.48 2.38 -2.99
N LYS A 541 34.15 2.20 -2.99
CA LYS A 541 33.32 1.98 -4.18
C LYS A 541 32.84 3.28 -4.82
N ARG A 542 33.30 4.46 -4.36
CA ARG A 542 32.88 5.77 -4.92
C ARG A 542 33.13 5.86 -6.43
N ALA A 543 34.34 5.52 -6.88
CA ALA A 543 34.72 5.67 -8.29
C ALA A 543 33.86 4.81 -9.24
N ILE A 544 33.69 3.52 -8.91
CA ILE A 544 32.87 2.62 -9.73
C ILE A 544 31.38 2.98 -9.67
N THR A 545 30.87 3.40 -8.50
CA THR A 545 29.47 3.82 -8.34
C THR A 545 29.16 5.10 -9.13
N VAL A 546 30.07 6.08 -9.15
CA VAL A 546 29.95 7.27 -10.03
C VAL A 546 29.99 6.90 -11.51
N SER A 547 30.83 5.93 -11.89
CA SER A 547 30.90 5.43 -13.27
C SER A 547 29.59 4.75 -13.69
N ASN A 548 29.08 3.85 -12.85
CA ASN A 548 27.84 3.11 -13.09
C ASN A 548 26.61 4.03 -13.14
N LEU A 549 26.49 4.99 -12.22
CA LEU A 549 25.39 5.97 -12.26
C LEU A 549 25.40 6.78 -13.57
N ARG A 550 26.58 7.22 -14.03
CA ARG A 550 26.72 7.96 -15.29
C ARG A 550 26.48 7.10 -16.53
N SER A 551 26.92 5.84 -16.55
CA SER A 551 26.65 4.93 -17.67
C SER A 551 25.16 4.60 -17.81
N GLN A 552 24.43 4.63 -16.69
CA GLN A 552 22.96 4.51 -16.63
C GLN A 552 22.20 5.82 -16.85
N GLY A 553 22.89 6.93 -17.17
CA GLY A 553 22.27 8.21 -17.54
C GLY A 553 22.00 9.18 -16.39
N TYR A 554 22.28 8.83 -15.13
CA TYR A 554 22.18 9.79 -14.03
C TYR A 554 23.26 10.88 -14.15
N SER A 555 22.85 12.14 -14.00
CA SER A 555 23.73 13.31 -14.00
C SER A 555 23.08 14.48 -13.25
N GLY A 556 23.85 15.49 -12.84
CA GLY A 556 23.28 16.67 -12.16
C GLY A 556 22.80 16.46 -10.70
N TRP A 557 23.15 15.33 -10.08
CA TRP A 557 22.97 15.15 -8.64
C TRP A 557 23.88 16.11 -7.84
N LEU A 558 23.44 16.51 -6.64
CA LEU A 558 24.16 17.44 -5.76
C LEU A 558 25.32 16.75 -5.03
N GLU A 559 25.06 15.60 -4.42
CA GLU A 559 26.02 14.90 -3.58
C GLU A 559 25.82 13.37 -3.64
N LEU A 560 26.89 12.62 -3.37
CA LEU A 560 26.90 11.16 -3.27
C LEU A 560 27.58 10.77 -1.95
N LEU A 561 26.78 10.20 -1.05
CA LEU A 561 27.14 9.86 0.33
C LEU A 561 27.30 8.33 0.42
N LEU A 562 28.54 7.88 0.60
CA LEU A 562 28.88 6.46 0.82
C LEU A 562 29.30 6.23 2.27
N LYS A 563 29.10 4.99 2.72
CA LYS A 563 29.37 4.58 4.10
C LYS A 563 30.89 4.59 4.37
N PRO A 564 31.36 5.24 5.46
CA PRO A 564 32.77 5.20 5.83
C PRO A 564 33.28 3.76 6.01
N ALA A 565 34.49 3.50 5.53
CA ALA A 565 35.13 2.19 5.70
C ALA A 565 35.26 1.85 7.19
N GLY A 566 34.83 0.65 7.58
CA GLY A 566 34.85 0.21 8.98
C GLY A 566 33.79 0.83 9.90
N PHE A 567 32.77 1.55 9.37
CA PHE A 567 31.63 2.05 10.15
C PHE A 567 30.94 0.92 10.95
N LYS A 568 30.59 1.21 12.22
CA LYS A 568 29.91 0.28 13.13
C LYS A 568 28.60 0.87 13.62
N GLY A 569 27.48 0.37 13.11
CA GLY A 569 26.12 0.80 13.44
C GLY A 569 25.10 0.17 12.48
N THR A 570 23.82 0.47 12.68
CA THR A 570 22.74 0.04 11.76
C THR A 570 22.70 0.91 10.51
N ALA A 571 22.00 0.45 9.46
CA ALA A 571 21.78 1.25 8.26
C ALA A 571 20.95 2.50 8.58
N ILE A 572 19.92 2.37 9.43
CA ILE A 572 19.13 3.51 9.92
C ILE A 572 20.05 4.57 10.56
N ALA A 573 20.92 4.18 11.49
CA ALA A 573 21.76 5.13 12.23
C ALA A 573 22.77 5.86 11.33
N TYR A 574 23.33 5.17 10.34
CA TYR A 574 24.17 5.79 9.31
C TYR A 574 23.35 6.76 8.45
N LYS A 575 22.29 6.28 7.79
CA LYS A 575 21.53 7.08 6.82
C LYS A 575 20.81 8.26 7.45
N SER A 576 20.25 8.12 8.66
CA SER A 576 19.66 9.26 9.37
C SER A 576 20.73 10.28 9.80
N GLY A 577 21.94 9.83 10.16
CA GLY A 577 23.08 10.70 10.46
C GLY A 577 23.53 11.53 9.26
N GLU A 578 23.66 10.91 8.08
CA GLU A 578 23.98 11.63 6.84
C GLU A 578 22.87 12.62 6.43
N ARG A 579 21.59 12.23 6.58
CA ARG A 579 20.46 13.15 6.37
C ARG A 579 20.45 14.32 7.36
N GLN A 580 20.88 14.12 8.61
CA GLN A 580 21.02 15.23 9.57
C GLN A 580 22.09 16.23 9.11
N LYS A 581 23.24 15.79 8.60
CA LYS A 581 24.28 16.68 8.04
C LYS A 581 23.77 17.56 6.90
N LEU A 582 22.88 17.03 6.04
CA LEU A 582 22.23 17.84 4.99
C LEU A 582 21.38 18.96 5.59
N VAL A 583 20.60 18.67 6.64
CA VAL A 583 19.80 19.67 7.36
C VAL A 583 20.68 20.69 8.09
N ASP A 584 21.77 20.24 8.73
CA ASP A 584 22.75 21.12 9.39
C ASP A 584 23.48 22.04 8.40
N ALA A 585 23.72 21.57 7.17
CA ALA A 585 24.20 22.36 6.03
C ALA A 585 23.11 23.25 5.39
N GLY A 586 21.93 23.35 6.02
CA GLY A 586 20.81 24.20 5.59
C GLY A 586 20.09 23.72 4.33
N TYR A 587 20.10 22.42 4.05
CA TYR A 587 19.23 21.81 3.03
C TYR A 587 17.89 21.38 3.62
N VAL A 588 16.83 21.42 2.82
CA VAL A 588 15.48 20.98 3.18
C VAL A 588 15.19 19.68 2.43
N ILE A 589 15.15 18.56 3.15
CA ILE A 589 14.83 17.25 2.57
C ILE A 589 13.32 17.19 2.28
N VAL A 590 12.93 17.56 1.06
CA VAL A 590 11.52 17.57 0.66
C VAL A 590 10.99 16.18 0.35
N GLY A 591 11.84 15.25 -0.08
CA GLY A 591 11.48 13.85 -0.29
C GLY A 591 12.64 12.89 -0.03
N ASN A 592 12.30 11.63 0.23
CA ASN A 592 13.24 10.54 0.45
C ASN A 592 12.66 9.24 -0.11
N ILE A 593 13.41 8.52 -0.95
CA ILE A 593 12.98 7.28 -1.60
C ILE A 593 14.05 6.19 -1.47
N GLY A 594 13.63 4.98 -1.11
CA GLY A 594 14.47 3.80 -0.99
C GLY A 594 13.66 2.50 -1.06
N ASP A 595 14.33 1.40 -1.36
CA ASP A 595 13.82 0.04 -1.39
C ASP A 595 13.80 -0.59 0.01
N GLN A 596 14.58 -0.09 0.97
CA GLN A 596 14.57 -0.57 2.35
C GLN A 596 13.89 0.42 3.29
N TRP A 597 13.21 -0.12 4.30
CA TRP A 597 12.69 0.70 5.41
C TRP A 597 13.81 1.40 6.19
N SER A 598 15.04 0.87 6.16
CA SER A 598 16.23 1.54 6.72
C SER A 598 16.60 2.87 6.05
N ASP A 599 16.08 3.13 4.86
CA ASP A 599 16.45 4.29 4.05
C ASP A 599 15.55 5.48 4.36
N ILE A 600 14.29 5.19 4.69
CA ILE A 600 13.23 6.17 4.92
C ILE A 600 12.89 6.38 6.40
N LEU A 601 13.37 5.52 7.30
CA LEU A 601 13.21 5.67 8.75
C LEU A 601 14.44 6.33 9.41
N GLY A 602 14.20 6.99 10.55
CA GLY A 602 15.22 7.66 11.36
C GLY A 602 15.31 9.15 11.05
N LYS A 603 15.10 10.00 12.08
CA LYS A 603 15.05 11.45 11.90
C LYS A 603 16.42 12.03 11.50
N PRO A 604 16.47 13.00 10.56
CA PRO A 604 15.35 13.54 9.79
C PRO A 604 15.01 12.62 8.59
N GLU A 605 13.73 12.29 8.42
CA GLU A 605 13.28 11.29 7.43
C GLU A 605 13.02 11.89 6.03
N GLY A 606 12.78 13.21 5.99
CA GLY A 606 12.26 13.95 4.83
C GLY A 606 10.78 14.34 5.02
N ALA A 607 10.30 15.31 4.23
CA ALA A 607 8.92 15.80 4.35
C ALA A 607 7.87 14.82 3.79
N ARG A 608 8.24 13.93 2.84
CA ARG A 608 7.52 12.69 2.51
C ARG A 608 8.51 11.58 2.17
N THR A 609 8.15 10.37 2.59
CA THR A 609 8.90 9.13 2.39
C THR A 609 8.22 8.22 1.38
N PHE A 610 9.01 7.48 0.60
CA PHE A 610 8.54 6.53 -0.41
C PHE A 610 9.33 5.22 -0.33
N LYS A 611 8.62 4.09 -0.18
CA LYS A 611 9.15 2.72 -0.14
C LYS A 611 8.97 2.09 -1.52
N LEU A 612 10.04 1.92 -2.29
CA LEU A 612 10.02 1.02 -3.45
C LEU A 612 9.93 -0.43 -2.97
N PRO A 613 9.33 -1.34 -3.75
CA PRO A 613 9.27 -2.75 -3.38
C PRO A 613 10.67 -3.39 -3.41
N ASP A 614 11.00 -4.20 -2.41
CA ASP A 614 12.08 -5.18 -2.49
C ASP A 614 11.77 -6.44 -1.65
N PRO A 615 11.62 -7.60 -2.31
CA PRO A 615 11.57 -8.92 -1.68
C PRO A 615 12.89 -9.71 -1.75
N LEU A 616 14.00 -9.17 -2.27
CA LEU A 616 15.27 -9.89 -2.43
C LEU A 616 16.07 -9.95 -1.12
N TYR A 617 16.09 -8.88 -0.33
CA TYR A 617 16.82 -8.82 0.93
C TYR A 617 16.13 -7.94 1.99
N TYR A 618 16.76 -7.81 3.17
CA TYR A 618 16.30 -6.93 4.24
C TYR A 618 17.50 -6.26 4.94
N ILE A 619 17.41 -4.94 5.12
CA ILE A 619 18.40 -4.13 5.84
C ILE A 619 17.73 -3.40 7.03
N GLY A 620 18.45 -3.31 8.15
CA GLY A 620 18.03 -2.65 9.41
C GLY A 620 19.03 -1.64 9.95
#